data_AF-A0A7C4RPI9-F1
#
_entry.id   AF-A0A7C4RPI9-F1
#
_cell.length_a   1.000
_cell.length_b   1.000
_cell.length_c   1.000
_cell.angle_alpha   90.00
_cell.angle_beta   90.00
_cell.angle_gamma   90.00
#
_symmetry.space_group_name_H-M   'P 1'
#
loop_
_entity.id
_entity.type
_entity.pdbx_description
1 polymer ?
#
loop_
_entity_poly.entity_id
_entity_poly.type
_entity_poly.pdbx_seq_one_letter_code
_entity_poly.pdbx_strand_id
1 'polypeptide(L)'
;MLFNNQSSNVSSDVIHEGDETVLRVDYEHSFEVPSIEDSESCMADTIDKLLSNKGVTKIVFSQRREYEYDYNQTRLLVEIAKIYSHLIKQKNLFNYSALAMNIQNPVILKDAQEKYAKLQQIIFNTLKKDPIGTYVELKRL
;
A
#
# COMPACT_ATOMS: atom_id res chain seq x y z
N MET A 1 -16.81 13.48 -22.10
CA MET A 1 -15.95 14.02 -21.02
C MET A 1 -15.06 12.88 -20.57
N LEU A 2 -13.75 12.98 -20.83
CA LEU A 2 -12.77 11.94 -20.48
C LEU A 2 -12.35 12.17 -19.04
N PHE A 3 -12.74 11.26 -18.14
CA PHE A 3 -12.17 11.21 -16.79
C PHE A 3 -10.73 10.71 -16.93
N ASN A 4 -9.83 11.66 -17.09
CA ASN A 4 -8.41 11.39 -17.06
C ASN A 4 -8.09 10.92 -15.64
N ASN A 5 -7.59 9.70 -15.52
CA ASN A 5 -7.11 9.11 -14.29
C ASN A 5 -5.83 9.87 -13.90
N GLN A 6 -5.98 11.10 -13.39
CA GLN A 6 -4.87 11.88 -12.89
C GLN A 6 -4.50 11.26 -11.54
N SER A 7 -3.55 10.34 -11.57
CA SER A 7 -2.63 10.18 -10.44
C SER A 7 -2.14 11.59 -10.12
N SER A 8 -2.69 12.20 -9.08
CA SER A 8 -2.20 13.44 -8.54
C SER A 8 -0.73 13.17 -8.18
N ASN A 9 0.19 13.59 -9.05
CA ASN A 9 1.62 13.54 -8.80
C ASN A 9 1.92 14.62 -7.77
N VAL A 10 1.52 14.33 -6.54
CA VAL A 10 1.78 15.10 -5.34
C VAL A 10 3.26 14.95 -5.07
N SER A 11 4.00 16.06 -5.17
CA SER A 11 5.43 16.11 -4.93
C SER A 11 5.75 15.73 -3.48
N SER A 12 6.89 15.10 -3.27
CA SER A 12 7.38 14.78 -1.94
C SER A 12 8.88 14.96 -1.84
N ASP A 13 9.30 15.50 -0.71
CA ASP A 13 10.70 15.73 -0.37
C ASP A 13 11.00 15.07 0.98
N VAL A 14 12.25 14.63 1.14
CA VAL A 14 12.75 14.10 2.41
C VAL A 14 13.62 15.16 3.06
N ILE A 15 13.23 15.59 4.26
CA ILE A 15 13.92 16.62 5.03
C ILE A 15 14.55 15.95 6.25
N HIS A 16 15.81 16.25 6.53
CA HIS A 16 16.50 15.75 7.72
C HIS A 16 16.55 16.87 8.77
N GLU A 17 15.92 16.64 9.92
CA GLU A 17 15.84 17.58 11.04
C GLU A 17 16.39 16.91 12.30
N GLY A 18 17.71 17.08 12.52
CA GLY A 18 18.40 16.40 13.62
C GLY A 18 18.35 14.88 13.46
N ASP A 19 17.72 14.20 14.41
CA ASP A 19 17.51 12.74 14.39
C ASP A 19 16.24 12.34 13.61
N GLU A 20 15.43 13.31 13.18
CA GLU A 20 14.22 13.04 12.40
C GLU A 20 14.51 13.06 10.89
N THR A 21 13.89 12.13 10.17
CA THR A 21 13.81 12.10 8.72
C THR A 21 12.35 12.24 8.33
N VAL A 22 11.98 13.44 7.91
CA VAL A 22 10.60 13.85 7.62
C VAL A 22 10.32 13.64 6.15
N LEU A 23 9.33 12.80 5.83
CA LEU A 23 8.75 12.73 4.50
C LEU A 23 7.69 13.83 4.39
N ARG A 24 8.02 14.92 3.73
CA ARG A 24 7.09 16.01 3.45
C ARG A 24 6.42 15.78 2.11
N VAL A 25 5.10 15.87 2.07
CA VAL A 25 4.30 15.60 0.86
C VAL A 25 3.37 16.77 0.59
N ASP A 26 3.45 17.36 -0.59
CA ASP A 26 2.77 18.60 -0.94
C ASP A 26 1.43 18.36 -1.66
N TYR A 27 0.35 18.57 -0.91
CA TYR A 27 -1.05 18.47 -1.33
C TYR A 27 -1.68 19.81 -1.68
N GLU A 28 -0.92 20.92 -1.77
CA GLU A 28 -1.48 22.26 -1.96
C GLU A 28 -2.35 22.41 -3.22
N HIS A 29 -2.00 21.68 -4.28
CA HIS A 29 -2.76 21.63 -5.54
C HIS A 29 -3.68 20.40 -5.67
N SER A 30 -3.80 19.59 -4.63
CA SER A 30 -4.70 18.43 -4.61
C SER A 30 -6.13 18.87 -4.30
N PHE A 31 -7.10 18.26 -4.99
CA PHE A 31 -8.52 18.39 -4.68
C PHE A 31 -8.93 17.57 -3.45
N GLU A 32 -8.14 16.58 -3.09
CA GLU A 32 -8.37 15.72 -1.92
C GLU A 32 -7.60 16.25 -0.71
N VAL A 33 -8.24 16.15 0.45
CA VAL A 33 -7.57 16.40 1.73
C VAL A 33 -6.70 15.18 2.05
N PRO A 34 -5.41 15.36 2.40
CA PRO A 34 -4.57 14.23 2.78
C PRO A 34 -5.11 13.59 4.06
N SER A 35 -5.42 12.30 3.99
CA SER A 35 -5.76 11.44 5.12
C SER A 35 -5.38 10.02 4.76
N ILE A 36 -4.40 9.47 5.47
CA ILE A 36 -3.91 8.10 5.27
C ILE A 36 -5.01 7.10 5.64
N GLU A 37 -5.75 7.37 6.71
CA GLU A 37 -6.76 6.49 7.27
C GLU A 37 -8.07 6.44 6.46
N ASP A 38 -8.46 7.54 5.82
CA ASP A 38 -9.76 7.65 5.13
C ASP A 38 -9.66 7.57 3.59
N SER A 39 -8.46 7.71 3.01
CA SER A 39 -8.27 7.67 1.54
C SER A 39 -7.34 6.53 1.11
N GLU A 40 -7.90 5.58 0.37
CA GLU A 40 -7.16 4.47 -0.27
C GLU A 40 -6.00 4.98 -1.15
N SER A 41 -6.24 6.08 -1.88
CA SER A 41 -5.25 6.71 -2.76
C SER A 41 -4.10 7.30 -1.94
N CYS A 42 -4.42 8.00 -0.85
CA CYS A 42 -3.43 8.60 0.04
C CYS A 42 -2.58 7.52 0.74
N MET A 43 -3.21 6.46 1.26
CA MET A 43 -2.51 5.32 1.84
C MET A 43 -1.56 4.67 0.83
N ALA A 44 -2.05 4.33 -0.36
CA ALA A 44 -1.24 3.65 -1.37
C ALA A 44 -0.04 4.48 -1.82
N ASP A 45 -0.26 5.77 -2.08
CA ASP A 45 0.78 6.72 -2.45
C ASP A 45 1.82 6.89 -1.32
N THR A 46 1.37 6.96 -0.07
CA THR A 46 2.25 7.04 1.10
C THR A 46 3.12 5.79 1.22
N ILE A 47 2.53 4.60 1.09
CA ILE A 47 3.29 3.35 1.12
C ILE A 47 4.34 3.32 0.01
N ASP A 48 4.02 3.77 -1.20
CA ASP A 48 4.97 3.84 -2.32
C ASP A 48 6.12 4.83 -2.08
N LYS A 49 5.81 5.99 -1.48
CA LYS A 49 6.83 6.96 -1.05
C LYS A 49 7.72 6.39 0.07
N LEU A 50 7.17 5.65 1.04
CA LEU A 50 7.94 4.99 2.10
C LEU A 50 8.81 3.83 1.59
N LEU A 51 8.36 3.12 0.55
CA LEU A 51 9.17 2.10 -0.11
C LEU A 51 10.38 2.70 -0.82
N SER A 52 10.21 3.89 -1.38
CA SER A 52 11.25 4.62 -2.12
C SER A 52 12.23 5.34 -1.18
N ASN A 53 11.75 5.81 -0.03
CA ASN A 53 12.52 6.60 0.93
C ASN A 53 12.69 5.82 2.25
N LYS A 54 13.89 5.28 2.48
CA LYS A 54 14.19 4.52 3.69
C LYS A 54 14.51 5.44 4.87
N GLY A 55 14.19 4.98 6.08
CA GLY A 55 14.58 5.68 7.31
C GLY A 55 13.67 6.84 7.71
N VAL A 56 12.54 7.03 7.02
CA VAL A 56 11.53 8.02 7.38
C VAL A 56 11.02 7.75 8.79
N THR A 57 11.08 8.78 9.64
CA THR A 57 10.64 8.74 11.04
C THR A 57 9.39 9.57 11.27
N LYS A 58 9.04 10.49 10.36
CA LYS A 58 7.86 11.36 10.46
C LYS A 58 7.28 11.62 9.07
N ILE A 59 5.96 11.75 8.95
CA ILE A 59 5.30 12.12 7.69
C ILE A 59 4.53 13.41 7.92
N VAL A 60 4.66 14.35 6.98
CA VAL A 60 3.94 15.63 7.02
C VAL A 60 3.31 15.89 5.66
N PHE A 61 1.98 15.96 5.62
CA PHE A 61 1.28 16.45 4.44
C PHE A 61 1.04 17.95 4.55
N SER A 62 1.46 18.69 3.53
CA SER A 62 1.33 20.14 3.44
C SER A 62 0.16 20.49 2.55
N GLN A 63 -0.83 21.22 3.07
CA GLN A 63 -1.89 21.85 2.28
C GLN A 63 -2.18 23.24 2.87
N ARG A 64 -3.44 23.59 3.18
CA ARG A 64 -3.77 24.80 3.95
C ARG A 64 -3.35 24.72 5.42
N ARG A 65 -3.18 23.50 5.93
CA ARG A 65 -2.63 23.17 7.24
C ARG A 65 -1.71 21.97 7.08
N GLU A 66 -0.84 21.78 8.06
CA GLU A 66 0.02 20.60 8.12
C GLU A 66 -0.73 19.46 8.81
N TYR A 67 -0.66 18.27 8.21
CA TYR A 67 -1.14 17.03 8.80
C TYR A 67 0.07 16.17 9.12
N GLU A 68 0.30 15.97 10.41
CA GLU A 68 1.50 15.30 10.89
C GLU A 68 1.15 13.89 11.40
N TYR A 69 1.97 12.92 10.99
CA TYR A 69 1.97 11.58 11.54
C TYR A 69 3.26 11.37 12.31
N ASP A 70 3.14 11.06 13.59
CA ASP A 70 4.27 10.96 14.50
C ASP A 70 5.14 9.73 14.22
N TYR A 71 6.19 9.56 15.03
CA TYR A 71 7.07 8.41 14.91
C TYR A 71 6.35 7.06 15.02
N ASN A 72 5.39 6.93 15.94
CA ASN A 72 4.72 5.65 16.18
C ASN A 72 3.83 5.28 15.00
N GLN A 73 3.07 6.24 14.49
CA GLN A 73 2.22 6.07 13.31
C GLN A 73 3.05 5.79 12.07
N THR A 74 4.10 6.59 11.86
CA THR A 74 5.02 6.42 10.72
C THR A 74 5.71 5.06 10.75
N ARG A 75 6.15 4.61 11.93
CA ARG A 75 6.77 3.29 12.10
C ARG A 75 5.82 2.16 11.70
N LEU A 76 4.53 2.24 12.07
CA LEU A 76 3.54 1.23 11.64
C LEU A 76 3.43 1.17 10.12
N LEU A 77 3.34 2.32 9.45
CA LEU A 77 3.27 2.40 7.99
C LEU A 77 4.54 1.88 7.32
N VAL A 78 5.72 2.15 7.89
CA VAL A 78 6.99 1.61 7.41
C VAL A 78 7.02 0.08 7.51
N GLU A 79 6.51 -0.51 8.59
CA GLU A 79 6.41 -1.97 8.70
C GLU A 79 5.44 -2.56 7.67
N ILE A 80 4.29 -1.91 7.42
CA ILE A 80 3.35 -2.31 6.36
C ILE A 80 4.06 -2.27 4.99
N ALA A 81 4.79 -1.19 4.69
CA ALA A 81 5.56 -1.06 3.46
C ALA A 81 6.60 -2.19 3.32
N LYS A 82 7.31 -2.54 4.41
CA LYS A 82 8.28 -3.65 4.42
C LYS A 82 7.61 -4.99 4.12
N ILE A 83 6.49 -5.29 4.77
CA ILE A 83 5.70 -6.51 4.53
C ILE A 83 5.30 -6.58 3.05
N TYR A 84 4.76 -5.49 2.52
CA TYR A 84 4.38 -5.42 1.12
C TYR A 84 5.57 -5.66 0.17
N SER A 85 6.73 -5.02 0.43
CA SER A 85 7.96 -5.23 -0.35
C SER A 85 8.42 -6.69 -0.32
N HIS A 86 8.33 -7.34 0.85
CA HIS A 86 8.69 -8.73 1.02
C HIS A 86 7.79 -9.66 0.20
N LEU A 87 6.47 -9.43 0.24
CA LEU A 87 5.48 -10.22 -0.47
C LEU A 87 5.62 -10.10 -2.00
N ILE A 88 5.89 -8.90 -2.55
CA ILE A 88 6.17 -8.75 -3.98
C ILE A 88 7.40 -9.54 -4.40
N LYS A 89 8.49 -9.48 -3.61
CA LYS A 89 9.73 -10.19 -3.95
C LYS A 89 9.53 -11.71 -3.97
N GLN A 90 8.54 -12.21 -3.26
CA GLN A 90 8.18 -13.62 -3.18
C GLN A 90 7.07 -14.04 -4.15
N LYS A 91 6.84 -13.32 -5.26
CA LYS A 91 5.85 -13.68 -6.30
C LYS A 91 5.85 -15.14 -6.72
N ASN A 92 7.01 -15.81 -6.69
CA ASN A 92 7.13 -17.23 -7.03
C ASN A 92 6.38 -18.16 -6.05
N LEU A 93 6.25 -17.79 -4.76
CA LEU A 93 5.45 -18.54 -3.78
C LEU A 93 3.96 -18.44 -4.06
N PHE A 94 3.54 -17.32 -4.66
CA PHE A 94 2.17 -17.07 -5.06
C PHE A 94 1.95 -17.42 -6.53
N ASN A 95 2.67 -18.40 -7.09
CA ASN A 95 2.44 -18.91 -8.44
C ASN A 95 1.42 -20.07 -8.40
N TYR A 96 0.52 -20.12 -9.38
CA TYR A 96 -0.54 -21.11 -9.49
C TYR A 96 0.03 -22.52 -9.52
N SER A 97 1.17 -22.70 -10.21
CA SER A 97 1.89 -23.97 -10.24
C SER A 97 2.37 -24.43 -8.87
N ALA A 98 2.74 -23.53 -7.96
CA ALA A 98 3.18 -23.89 -6.61
C ALA A 98 2.03 -24.42 -5.73
N LEU A 99 0.79 -24.02 -6.02
CA LEU A 99 -0.40 -24.36 -5.20
C LEU A 99 -1.29 -25.43 -5.84
N ALA A 100 -1.35 -25.50 -7.17
CA ALA A 100 -2.24 -26.41 -7.91
C ALA A 100 -1.57 -27.73 -8.32
N MET A 101 -0.31 -27.95 -7.91
CA MET A 101 0.56 -29.01 -8.44
C MET A 101 0.03 -30.47 -8.31
N ASN A 102 -1.08 -30.71 -7.61
CA ASN A 102 -1.62 -32.05 -7.36
C ASN A 102 -3.14 -32.21 -7.52
N ILE A 103 -3.86 -31.22 -8.09
CA ILE A 103 -5.34 -31.33 -8.20
C ILE A 103 -5.71 -31.93 -9.56
N GLN A 104 -6.20 -33.18 -9.58
CA GLN A 104 -6.67 -33.83 -10.81
C GLN A 104 -8.16 -33.61 -11.09
N ASN A 105 -8.93 -33.15 -10.09
CA ASN A 105 -10.38 -32.94 -10.24
C ASN A 105 -10.69 -31.57 -10.87
N PRO A 106 -11.39 -31.52 -12.03
CA PRO A 106 -11.67 -30.29 -12.75
C PRO A 106 -12.58 -29.29 -12.02
N VAL A 107 -13.44 -29.75 -11.10
CA VAL A 107 -14.30 -28.86 -10.30
C VAL A 107 -13.47 -28.15 -9.22
N ILE A 108 -12.65 -28.92 -8.50
CA ILE A 108 -11.76 -28.40 -7.45
C ILE A 108 -10.70 -27.47 -8.04
N LEU A 109 -10.25 -27.75 -9.26
CA LEU A 109 -9.32 -26.88 -10.00
C LEU A 109 -9.92 -25.49 -10.27
N LYS A 110 -11.20 -25.39 -10.64
CA LYS A 110 -11.85 -24.09 -10.89
C LYS A 110 -11.99 -23.27 -9.61
N ASP A 111 -12.48 -23.88 -8.53
CA ASP A 111 -12.61 -23.20 -7.24
C ASP A 111 -11.24 -22.72 -6.72
N ALA A 112 -10.19 -23.53 -6.90
CA ALA A 112 -8.83 -23.15 -6.53
C ALA A 112 -8.30 -21.98 -7.37
N GLN A 113 -8.60 -21.93 -8.67
CA GLN A 113 -8.24 -20.81 -9.55
C GLN A 113 -8.91 -19.50 -9.12
N GLU A 114 -10.19 -19.53 -8.80
CA GLU A 114 -10.94 -18.34 -8.36
C GLU A 114 -10.40 -17.80 -7.03
N LYS A 115 -10.18 -18.69 -6.05
CA LYS A 115 -9.58 -18.32 -4.75
C LYS A 115 -8.18 -17.75 -4.91
N TYR A 116 -7.39 -18.30 -5.82
CA TYR A 116 -6.04 -17.83 -6.11
C TYR A 116 -6.04 -16.45 -6.78
N ALA A 117 -6.89 -16.23 -7.79
CA ALA A 117 -7.02 -14.93 -8.42
C ALA A 117 -7.43 -13.86 -7.40
N LYS A 118 -8.34 -14.21 -6.48
CA LYS A 118 -8.74 -13.36 -5.37
C LYS A 118 -7.56 -13.07 -4.41
N LEU A 119 -6.81 -14.09 -4.01
CA LEU A 119 -5.61 -13.93 -3.17
C LEU A 119 -4.59 -12.97 -3.81
N GLN A 120 -4.30 -13.13 -5.10
CA GLN A 120 -3.38 -12.25 -5.82
C GLN A 120 -3.89 -10.81 -5.85
N GLN A 121 -5.18 -10.60 -6.13
CA GLN A 121 -5.78 -9.26 -6.13
C GLN A 121 -5.65 -8.61 -4.75
N ILE A 122 -5.95 -9.34 -3.68
CA ILE A 122 -5.88 -8.84 -2.31
C ILE A 122 -4.45 -8.42 -1.95
N ILE A 123 -3.47 -9.31 -2.19
CA ILE A 123 -2.07 -9.06 -1.80
C ILE A 123 -1.46 -7.92 -2.63
N PHE A 124 -1.66 -7.90 -3.94
CA PHE A 124 -0.93 -6.98 -4.82
C PHE A 124 -1.61 -5.62 -4.99
N ASN A 125 -2.93 -5.52 -4.80
CA ASN A 125 -3.69 -4.29 -4.98
C ASN A 125 -4.21 -3.74 -3.65
N THR A 126 -4.92 -4.55 -2.87
CA THR A 126 -5.61 -4.07 -1.66
C THR A 126 -4.64 -3.76 -0.52
N LEU A 127 -3.56 -4.53 -0.35
CA LEU A 127 -2.64 -4.36 0.79
C LEU A 127 -2.03 -2.96 0.93
N LYS A 128 -1.72 -2.29 -0.19
CA LYS A 128 -1.22 -0.91 -0.13
C LYS A 128 -2.30 0.12 0.15
N LYS A 129 -3.54 -0.16 -0.25
CA LYS A 129 -4.67 0.79 -0.20
C LYS A 129 -5.39 0.73 1.13
N ASP A 130 -5.63 -0.49 1.59
CA ASP A 130 -6.28 -0.78 2.87
C ASP A 130 -5.64 -2.03 3.50
N PRO A 131 -4.60 -1.84 4.33
CA PRO A 131 -3.95 -2.92 5.06
C PRO A 131 -4.91 -3.65 6.03
N ILE A 132 -5.91 -2.96 6.57
CA ILE A 132 -6.85 -3.51 7.54
C ILE A 132 -7.91 -4.35 6.83
N GLY A 133 -8.53 -3.80 5.79
CA GLY A 133 -9.45 -4.54 4.92
C GLY A 133 -8.79 -5.77 4.32
N THR A 134 -7.54 -5.66 3.89
CA THR A 134 -6.74 -6.80 3.43
C THR A 134 -6.67 -7.91 4.47
N TYR A 135 -6.37 -7.59 5.74
CA TYR A 135 -6.35 -8.60 6.80
C TYR A 135 -7.71 -9.28 6.99
N VAL A 136 -8.80 -8.51 6.98
CA VAL A 136 -10.16 -9.04 7.14
C VAL A 136 -10.55 -9.93 5.96
N GLU A 137 -10.23 -9.53 4.73
CA GLU A 137 -10.53 -10.30 3.53
C GLU A 137 -9.73 -11.60 3.47
N LEU A 138 -8.45 -11.57 3.82
CA LEU A 138 -7.61 -12.78 3.91
C LEU A 138 -8.15 -13.77 4.94
N LYS A 139 -8.68 -13.28 6.07
CA LYS A 139 -9.26 -14.14 7.13
C LYS A 139 -10.58 -14.80 6.72
N ARG A 140 -11.30 -14.23 5.75
CA ARG A 140 -12.60 -14.74 5.24
C ARG A 140 -12.46 -15.74 4.09
N LEU A 141 -11.27 -15.87 3.53
CA LEU A 141 -10.98 -16.67 2.32
C LEU A 141 -10.82 -18.17 2.65
#